data_AF-B7PFU5-F1
#
_entry.id   AF-B7PFU5-F1
#
_cell.length_a   1.000
_cell.length_b   1.000
_cell.length_c   1.000
_cell.angle_alpha   90.00
_cell.angle_beta   90.00
_cell.angle_gamma   90.00
#
_symmetry.space_group_name_H-M   'P 1'
#
loop_
_entity.id
_entity.type
_entity.pdbx_description
1 polymer ?
#
loop_
_entity_poly.entity_id
_entity_poly.type
_entity_poly.pdbx_seq_one_letter_code
_entity_poly.pdbx_strand_id
1 'polypeptide(L)'
;GEEDLVSRCLLPVKAIVFLEIFPFCVVFDEQLRITNIGNSLQAVMPAVVGRRIPEVFDLAKPLVECSWKSVRLPRYTRYTRESKLSKYLTRKSDLKCLLADYEDALLHLKGQMMYMDEWQSMVYLATPVMRDLETMVLTGLYINDLSMHDFSRDMVLAGQQQSAELKLALDQELTKSRQLEDSMRKLDIEMKRTDELLYQMIPKAVADQLRSGETSVNTCQYFDSVTILFSDVVSFTEICSRITPMEVVSMLNSMYSLFDELTEKHGVYKVETIGDAYMVVAGAPEPEPNHSEKVCDMALDMIKVIGDLKDPSTGKSLRIRVGVHSGAVVAGVVGLKMPRYCLFGDSVNTASRMESTSE
;
A
#
# COMPACT_ATOMS: atom_id res chain seq x y z
N GLY A 1 -21.19 -64.34 -35.97
CA GLY A 1 -20.34 -64.88 -37.04
C GLY A 1 -18.94 -64.29 -37.02
N GLU A 2 -18.81 -62.96 -36.95
CA GLU A 2 -17.50 -62.29 -36.88
C GLU A 2 -17.18 -61.63 -35.52
N GLU A 3 -18.17 -61.41 -34.64
CA GLU A 3 -17.92 -60.87 -33.29
C GLU A 3 -17.29 -61.90 -32.31
N ASP A 4 -17.50 -63.20 -32.52
CA ASP A 4 -16.95 -64.27 -31.67
C ASP A 4 -15.45 -64.56 -31.93
N LEU A 5 -14.88 -64.03 -33.02
CA LEU A 5 -13.48 -64.23 -33.39
C LEU A 5 -12.54 -63.18 -32.78
N VAL A 6 -13.05 -61.99 -32.44
CA VAL A 6 -12.26 -60.94 -31.76
C VAL A 6 -12.08 -61.25 -30.28
N SER A 7 -12.98 -62.05 -29.68
CA SER A 7 -12.95 -62.41 -28.26
C SER A 7 -11.85 -63.41 -27.88
N ARG A 8 -11.16 -64.04 -28.86
CA ARG A 8 -10.27 -65.20 -28.61
C ARG A 8 -8.76 -64.91 -28.53
N CYS A 9 -8.33 -63.65 -28.56
CA CYS A 9 -6.90 -63.31 -28.38
C CYS A 9 -6.65 -62.12 -27.43
N LEU A 10 -7.47 -61.93 -26.40
CA LEU A 10 -7.06 -61.10 -25.26
C LEU A 10 -6.38 -62.02 -24.23
N LEU A 11 -5.07 -61.86 -24.06
CA LEU A 11 -4.35 -62.50 -22.96
C LEU A 11 -4.97 -61.99 -21.64
N PRO A 12 -5.58 -62.86 -20.81
CA PRO A 12 -6.26 -62.40 -19.61
C PRO A 12 -5.23 -61.81 -18.63
N VAL A 13 -5.48 -60.58 -18.20
CA VAL A 13 -4.69 -59.94 -17.13
C VAL A 13 -5.01 -60.66 -15.83
N LYS A 14 -3.99 -61.10 -15.10
CA LYS A 14 -4.19 -61.72 -13.78
C LYS A 14 -4.88 -60.71 -12.85
N ALA A 15 -5.83 -61.16 -12.04
CA ALA A 15 -6.56 -60.30 -11.10
C ALA A 15 -5.64 -59.47 -10.20
N ILE A 16 -4.49 -60.03 -9.79
CA ILE A 16 -3.50 -59.30 -8.97
C ILE A 16 -2.90 -58.08 -9.70
N VAL A 17 -2.64 -58.21 -11.01
CA VAL A 17 -2.10 -57.13 -11.84
C VAL A 17 -3.17 -56.04 -12.04
N PHE A 18 -4.44 -56.43 -12.14
CA PHE A 18 -5.55 -55.48 -12.19
C PHE A 18 -5.67 -54.66 -10.88
N LEU A 19 -5.57 -55.32 -9.72
CA LEU A 19 -5.62 -54.64 -8.41
C LEU A 19 -4.38 -53.77 -8.14
N GLU A 20 -3.23 -54.11 -8.73
CA GLU A 20 -2.01 -53.27 -8.71
C GLU A 20 -2.14 -52.04 -9.61
N ILE A 21 -2.74 -52.19 -10.80
CA ILE A 21 -2.97 -51.07 -11.71
C ILE A 21 -4.00 -50.11 -11.10
N PHE A 22 -5.04 -50.58 -10.42
CA PHE A 22 -6.09 -49.74 -9.83
C PHE A 22 -6.01 -49.70 -8.30
N PRO A 23 -5.15 -48.83 -7.71
CA PRO A 23 -4.88 -48.79 -6.27
C PRO A 23 -6.11 -48.48 -5.39
N PHE A 24 -7.13 -47.83 -5.94
CA PHE A 24 -8.37 -47.45 -5.25
C PHE A 24 -9.61 -48.18 -5.80
N CYS A 25 -9.46 -49.44 -6.18
CA CYS A 25 -10.60 -50.27 -6.57
C CYS A 25 -11.27 -50.96 -5.38
N VAL A 26 -12.58 -51.22 -5.50
CA VAL A 26 -13.36 -52.03 -4.54
C VAL A 26 -14.17 -53.06 -5.31
N VAL A 27 -13.98 -54.35 -5.00
CA VAL A 27 -14.73 -55.46 -5.59
C VAL A 27 -15.70 -56.01 -4.56
N PHE A 28 -16.95 -56.25 -4.97
CA PHE A 28 -17.98 -56.77 -4.06
C PHE A 28 -18.99 -57.70 -4.75
N ASP A 29 -19.52 -58.61 -3.96
CA ASP A 29 -20.47 -59.65 -4.39
C ASP A 29 -21.94 -59.17 -4.38
N GLU A 30 -22.85 -60.08 -4.76
CA GLU A 30 -24.29 -59.82 -4.81
C GLU A 30 -24.90 -59.41 -3.47
N GLN A 31 -24.27 -59.84 -2.36
CA GLN A 31 -24.67 -59.55 -0.99
C GLN A 31 -24.13 -58.20 -0.48
N LEU A 32 -23.44 -57.44 -1.34
CA LEU A 32 -22.73 -56.20 -1.06
C LEU A 32 -21.55 -56.37 -0.08
N ARG A 33 -20.95 -57.57 -0.02
CA ARG A 33 -19.74 -57.82 0.77
C ARG A 33 -18.51 -57.57 -0.08
N ILE A 34 -17.54 -56.89 0.51
CA ILE A 34 -16.28 -56.54 -0.16
C ILE A 34 -15.41 -57.80 -0.22
N THR A 35 -15.09 -58.25 -1.43
CA THR A 35 -14.26 -59.44 -1.67
C THR A 35 -12.79 -59.05 -1.75
N ASN A 36 -12.47 -58.01 -2.54
CA ASN A 36 -11.11 -57.52 -2.76
C ASN A 36 -11.08 -55.99 -2.81
N ILE A 37 -9.91 -55.42 -2.52
CA ILE A 37 -9.64 -53.98 -2.60
C ILE A 37 -8.26 -53.74 -3.23
N GLY A 38 -8.06 -52.56 -3.80
CA GLY A 38 -6.75 -52.14 -4.33
C GLY A 38 -5.71 -51.90 -3.22
N ASN A 39 -4.44 -51.98 -3.59
CA ASN A 39 -3.32 -51.99 -2.65
C ASN A 39 -3.25 -50.73 -1.77
N SER A 40 -3.47 -49.54 -2.34
CA SER A 40 -3.42 -48.30 -1.57
C SER A 40 -4.63 -48.13 -0.66
N LEU A 41 -5.82 -48.56 -1.09
CA LEU A 41 -7.00 -48.59 -0.22
C LEU A 41 -6.82 -49.60 0.92
N GLN A 42 -6.14 -50.72 0.68
CA GLN A 42 -5.78 -51.71 1.69
C GLN A 42 -4.79 -51.16 2.73
N ALA A 43 -3.84 -50.32 2.30
CA ALA A 43 -2.90 -49.67 3.21
C ALA A 43 -3.60 -48.68 4.16
N VAL A 44 -4.61 -47.96 3.67
CA VAL A 44 -5.40 -47.01 4.47
C VAL A 44 -6.43 -47.74 5.35
N MET A 45 -7.05 -48.81 4.84
CA MET A 45 -8.14 -49.53 5.50
C MET A 45 -7.95 -51.07 5.46
N PRO A 46 -7.07 -51.64 6.28
CA PRO A 46 -6.67 -53.05 6.18
C PRO A 46 -7.75 -54.05 6.60
N ALA A 47 -8.78 -53.63 7.36
CA ALA A 47 -9.80 -54.52 7.95
C ALA A 47 -11.18 -54.45 7.26
N VAL A 48 -11.21 -54.06 5.97
CA VAL A 48 -12.44 -53.80 5.20
C VAL A 48 -12.94 -55.03 4.41
N VAL A 49 -12.04 -55.93 4.01
CA VAL A 49 -12.41 -57.15 3.28
C VAL A 49 -13.34 -58.04 4.13
N GLY A 50 -14.44 -58.51 3.55
CA GLY A 50 -15.47 -59.32 4.19
C GLY A 50 -16.63 -58.53 4.83
N ARG A 51 -16.51 -57.20 4.97
CA ARG A 51 -17.58 -56.33 5.49
C ARG A 51 -18.57 -55.93 4.41
N ARG A 52 -19.76 -55.46 4.83
CA ARG A 52 -20.75 -54.93 3.89
C ARG A 52 -20.38 -53.50 3.48
N ILE A 53 -20.58 -53.16 2.21
CA ILE A 53 -20.31 -51.82 1.68
C ILE A 53 -20.94 -50.69 2.50
N PRO A 54 -22.23 -50.72 2.87
CA PRO A 54 -22.87 -49.63 3.61
C PRO A 54 -22.29 -49.40 5.03
N GLU A 55 -21.52 -50.34 5.56
CA GLU A 55 -20.87 -50.21 6.88
C GLU A 55 -19.55 -49.43 6.79
N VAL A 56 -18.97 -49.33 5.59
CA VAL A 56 -17.62 -48.79 5.34
C VAL A 56 -17.67 -47.55 4.44
N PHE A 57 -18.55 -47.55 3.43
CA PHE A 57 -18.72 -46.48 2.46
C PHE A 57 -20.17 -46.01 2.42
N ASP A 58 -20.33 -44.69 2.45
CA ASP A 58 -21.60 -44.05 2.15
C ASP A 58 -21.63 -43.65 0.68
N LEU A 59 -22.76 -43.89 0.02
CA LEU A 59 -22.97 -43.46 -1.34
C LEU A 59 -23.50 -42.02 -1.34
N ALA A 60 -22.64 -41.06 -1.67
CA ALA A 60 -23.03 -39.66 -1.76
C ALA A 60 -23.84 -39.37 -3.04
N LYS A 61 -23.49 -40.01 -4.17
CA LYS A 61 -24.18 -39.83 -5.45
C LYS A 61 -24.22 -41.13 -6.29
N PRO A 62 -25.35 -41.42 -6.97
CA PRO A 62 -26.67 -40.78 -6.86
C PRO A 62 -27.36 -41.15 -5.54
N LEU A 63 -28.33 -40.34 -5.09
CA LEU A 63 -29.10 -40.53 -3.84
C LEU A 63 -30.08 -41.71 -3.98
N VAL A 64 -29.53 -42.93 -4.08
CA VAL A 64 -30.28 -44.17 -4.20
C VAL A 64 -29.84 -45.10 -3.09
N GLU A 65 -30.77 -45.85 -2.51
CA GLU A 65 -30.42 -46.90 -1.55
C GLU A 65 -29.44 -47.89 -2.17
N CYS A 66 -28.35 -48.17 -1.44
CA CYS A 66 -27.30 -49.07 -1.89
C CYS A 66 -27.83 -50.52 -1.88
N SER A 67 -28.48 -50.91 -2.98
CA SER A 67 -28.98 -52.26 -3.23
C SER A 67 -28.35 -52.85 -4.49
N TRP A 68 -28.17 -54.17 -4.54
CA TRP A 68 -27.60 -54.86 -5.72
C TRP A 68 -28.38 -54.54 -7.01
N LYS A 69 -29.71 -54.48 -6.92
CA LYS A 69 -30.59 -54.14 -8.06
C LYS A 69 -30.41 -52.69 -8.51
N SER A 70 -30.24 -51.77 -7.56
CA SER A 70 -30.01 -50.34 -7.83
C SER A 70 -28.66 -50.08 -8.48
N VAL A 71 -27.63 -50.82 -8.08
CA VAL A 71 -26.25 -50.66 -8.57
C VAL A 71 -26.06 -51.29 -9.96
N ARG A 72 -26.87 -52.28 -10.33
CA ARG A 72 -26.83 -52.98 -11.62
C ARG A 72 -27.46 -52.21 -12.80
N LEU A 73 -28.24 -51.16 -12.53
CA LEU A 73 -28.85 -50.25 -13.53
C LEU A 73 -28.20 -48.85 -13.41
N PRO A 74 -28.07 -48.02 -14.46
CA PRO A 74 -27.50 -48.18 -15.81
C PRO A 74 -25.94 -48.09 -15.83
N ARG A 75 -25.36 -48.46 -16.98
CA ARG A 75 -23.91 -48.67 -17.22
C ARG A 75 -23.01 -47.42 -17.28
N TYR A 76 -23.51 -46.20 -17.02
CA TYR A 76 -22.78 -44.95 -17.31
C TYR A 76 -22.83 -43.85 -16.23
N THR A 77 -23.37 -44.12 -15.03
CA THR A 77 -23.41 -43.10 -13.96
C THR A 77 -22.09 -43.05 -13.21
N ARG A 78 -21.48 -41.86 -13.08
CA ARG A 78 -20.35 -41.67 -12.14
C ARG A 78 -20.89 -41.68 -10.72
N TYR A 79 -20.36 -42.57 -9.89
CA TYR A 79 -20.71 -42.68 -8.49
C TYR A 79 -19.69 -41.89 -7.66
N THR A 80 -20.17 -41.29 -6.57
CA THR A 80 -19.31 -40.68 -5.56
C THR A 80 -19.60 -41.38 -4.25
N ARG A 81 -18.56 -41.94 -3.64
CA ARG A 81 -18.61 -42.61 -2.34
C ARG A 81 -17.72 -41.88 -1.36
N GLU A 82 -18.23 -41.71 -0.16
CA GLU A 82 -17.51 -41.15 0.98
C GLU A 82 -17.17 -42.30 1.92
N SER A 83 -15.90 -42.45 2.26
CA SER A 83 -15.51 -43.44 3.24
C SER A 83 -15.61 -42.88 4.65
N LYS A 84 -16.21 -43.68 5.56
CA LYS A 84 -16.17 -43.44 7.00
C LYS A 84 -14.78 -43.79 7.55
N LEU A 85 -13.78 -43.01 7.16
CA LEU A 85 -12.37 -43.20 7.52
C LEU A 85 -12.13 -43.28 9.03
N SER A 86 -12.92 -42.54 9.83
CA SER A 86 -12.72 -42.40 11.28
C SER A 86 -12.79 -43.71 12.08
N LYS A 87 -13.42 -44.77 11.55
CA LYS A 87 -13.59 -46.05 12.24
C LYS A 87 -12.51 -47.10 11.92
N TYR A 88 -11.71 -46.89 10.87
CA TYR A 88 -10.88 -47.96 10.28
C TYR A 88 -9.40 -47.60 10.07
N LEU A 89 -8.97 -46.41 10.49
CA LEU A 89 -7.57 -46.00 10.50
C LEU A 89 -6.78 -46.77 11.57
N THR A 90 -5.78 -47.55 11.14
CA THR A 90 -4.93 -48.36 12.04
C THR A 90 -3.59 -47.72 12.39
N ARG A 91 -3.21 -46.59 11.78
CA ARG A 91 -1.97 -45.88 12.11
C ARG A 91 -2.16 -44.93 13.30
N LYS A 92 -2.04 -45.55 14.48
CA LYS A 92 -1.54 -45.05 15.79
C LYS A 92 -1.99 -43.68 16.30
N SER A 93 -2.75 -43.73 17.40
CA SER A 93 -2.61 -43.05 18.71
C SER A 93 -2.17 -41.58 18.85
N ASP A 94 -1.43 -40.98 17.92
CA ASP A 94 -0.88 -39.62 18.10
C ASP A 94 -1.67 -38.53 17.35
N LEU A 95 -2.50 -38.91 16.36
CA LEU A 95 -3.29 -37.97 15.56
C LEU A 95 -4.72 -37.73 16.07
N LYS A 96 -5.08 -38.26 17.24
CA LYS A 96 -6.46 -38.13 17.77
C LYS A 96 -6.77 -36.71 18.26
N CYS A 97 -5.75 -35.92 18.63
CA CYS A 97 -5.92 -34.55 19.10
C CYS A 97 -5.99 -33.50 17.97
N LEU A 98 -5.51 -33.80 16.76
CA LEU A 98 -5.52 -32.86 15.62
C LEU A 98 -6.73 -33.03 14.69
N LEU A 99 -7.44 -34.15 14.78
CA LEU A 99 -8.59 -34.49 13.92
C LEU A 99 -9.94 -34.03 14.50
N ALA A 100 -9.97 -33.38 15.67
CA ALA A 100 -11.21 -32.96 16.31
C ALA A 100 -11.89 -31.77 15.59
N ASP A 101 -11.12 -30.96 14.86
CA ASP A 101 -11.62 -29.72 14.24
C ASP A 101 -11.90 -29.82 12.72
N TYR A 102 -11.57 -30.95 12.07
CA TYR A 102 -11.75 -31.13 10.63
C TYR A 102 -12.79 -32.22 10.32
N GLU A 103 -14.02 -31.80 9.99
CA GLU A 103 -15.03 -32.67 9.36
C GLU A 103 -14.55 -33.25 7.99
N ASP A 104 -13.48 -32.68 7.42
CA ASP A 104 -12.87 -33.05 6.14
C ASP A 104 -11.94 -34.29 6.16
N ALA A 105 -11.87 -35.04 7.27
CA ALA A 105 -11.05 -36.25 7.35
C ALA A 105 -11.64 -37.49 6.61
N LEU A 106 -12.72 -37.30 5.83
CA LEU A 106 -13.37 -38.36 5.05
C LEU A 106 -12.69 -38.53 3.68
N LEU A 107 -12.39 -39.77 3.30
CA LEU A 107 -11.79 -40.06 2.00
C LEU A 107 -12.91 -40.07 0.96
N HIS A 108 -12.91 -39.07 0.11
CA HIS A 108 -13.85 -38.96 -1.00
C HIS A 108 -13.31 -39.71 -2.20
N LEU A 109 -14.01 -40.78 -2.58
CA LEU A 109 -13.68 -41.62 -3.72
C LEU A 109 -14.72 -41.39 -4.82
N LYS A 110 -14.28 -40.87 -5.96
CA LYS A 110 -15.13 -40.66 -7.13
C LYS A 110 -14.76 -41.66 -8.21
N GLY A 111 -15.75 -42.32 -8.80
CA GLY A 111 -15.45 -43.45 -9.67
C GLY A 111 -16.63 -43.94 -10.48
N GLN A 112 -16.40 -45.05 -11.19
CA GLN A 112 -17.43 -45.75 -11.93
C GLN A 112 -17.58 -47.17 -11.41
N MET A 113 -18.83 -47.66 -11.37
CA MET A 113 -19.13 -49.04 -11.06
C MET A 113 -19.31 -49.83 -12.35
N MET A 114 -18.70 -51.01 -12.43
CA MET A 114 -18.76 -51.91 -13.57
C MET A 114 -19.04 -53.32 -13.09
N TYR A 115 -19.94 -54.03 -13.76
CA TYR A 115 -20.17 -55.44 -13.50
C TYR A 115 -19.18 -56.27 -14.31
N MET A 116 -18.50 -57.22 -13.67
CA MET A 116 -17.62 -58.17 -14.35
C MET A 116 -18.28 -59.55 -14.35
N ASP A 117 -18.72 -60.00 -15.53
CA ASP A 117 -19.40 -61.29 -15.70
C ASP A 117 -18.50 -62.46 -15.27
N GLU A 118 -17.19 -62.40 -15.52
CA GLU A 118 -16.22 -63.44 -15.14
C GLU A 118 -16.11 -63.63 -13.61
N TRP A 119 -16.29 -62.55 -12.85
CA TRP A 119 -16.17 -62.57 -11.38
C TRP A 119 -17.54 -62.63 -10.69
N GLN A 120 -18.63 -62.53 -11.46
CA GLN A 120 -19.99 -62.37 -10.95
C GLN A 120 -20.08 -61.29 -9.86
N SER A 121 -19.28 -60.23 -10.00
CA SER A 121 -19.04 -59.22 -8.98
C SER A 121 -19.06 -57.82 -9.57
N MET A 122 -19.38 -56.83 -8.74
CA MET A 122 -19.26 -55.42 -9.11
C MET A 122 -17.89 -54.89 -8.72
N VAL A 123 -17.27 -54.13 -9.63
CA VAL A 123 -16.00 -53.43 -9.44
C VAL A 123 -16.27 -51.93 -9.46
N TYR A 124 -15.89 -51.26 -8.38
CA TYR A 124 -15.85 -49.82 -8.31
C TYR A 124 -14.42 -49.34 -8.58
N LEU A 125 -14.20 -48.74 -9.75
CA LEU A 125 -12.94 -48.07 -10.09
C LEU A 125 -13.03 -46.64 -9.61
N ALA A 126 -12.29 -46.31 -8.56
CA ALA A 126 -12.33 -45.00 -7.95
C ALA A 126 -11.00 -44.27 -8.03
N THR A 127 -11.12 -42.96 -7.91
CA THR A 127 -10.02 -42.01 -7.83
C THR A 127 -10.28 -41.14 -6.61
N PRO A 128 -9.30 -41.00 -5.69
CA PRO A 128 -9.45 -40.12 -4.54
C PRO A 128 -9.48 -38.66 -4.99
N VAL A 129 -10.41 -37.89 -4.45
CA VAL A 129 -10.51 -36.46 -4.70
C VAL A 129 -9.78 -35.73 -3.57
N MET A 130 -8.60 -35.19 -3.86
CA MET A 130 -7.77 -34.46 -2.92
C MET A 130 -7.51 -33.06 -3.46
N ARG A 131 -7.64 -32.04 -2.59
CA ARG A 131 -7.37 -30.64 -2.95
C ARG A 131 -5.91 -30.28 -2.75
N ASP A 132 -5.35 -30.74 -1.63
CA ASP A 132 -4.01 -30.35 -1.18
C ASP A 132 -3.23 -31.56 -0.67
N LEU A 133 -1.89 -31.43 -0.66
CA LEU A 133 -0.99 -32.47 -0.15
C LEU A 133 -1.17 -32.70 1.36
N GLU A 134 -1.59 -31.67 2.10
CA GLU A 134 -1.82 -31.76 3.54
C GLU A 134 -2.98 -32.70 3.87
N THR A 135 -4.09 -32.63 3.13
CA THR A 135 -5.22 -33.57 3.25
C THR A 135 -4.80 -35.00 2.92
N MET A 136 -3.88 -35.20 1.97
CA MET A 136 -3.36 -36.53 1.65
C MET A 136 -2.61 -37.13 2.85
N VAL A 137 -1.74 -36.34 3.49
CA VAL A 137 -0.99 -36.79 4.67
C VAL A 137 -1.94 -37.10 5.83
N LEU A 138 -2.96 -36.26 6.06
CA LEU A 138 -3.96 -36.48 7.11
C LEU A 138 -4.80 -37.75 6.88
N THR A 139 -5.12 -38.07 5.63
CA THR A 139 -5.82 -39.32 5.26
C THR A 139 -4.91 -40.55 5.21
N GLY A 140 -3.60 -40.37 5.43
CA GLY A 140 -2.60 -41.45 5.43
C GLY A 140 -2.20 -41.93 4.04
N LEU A 141 -2.50 -41.15 3.00
CA LEU A 141 -2.14 -41.41 1.61
C LEU A 141 -0.90 -40.62 1.20
N TYR A 142 -0.07 -41.22 0.36
CA TYR A 142 1.08 -40.55 -0.24
C TYR A 142 0.84 -40.29 -1.72
N ILE A 143 1.61 -39.35 -2.30
CA ILE A 143 1.55 -39.06 -3.74
C ILE A 143 1.84 -40.30 -4.61
N ASN A 144 2.66 -41.22 -4.09
CA ASN A 144 3.02 -42.48 -4.75
C ASN A 144 1.87 -43.50 -4.77
N ASP A 145 0.86 -43.33 -3.91
CA ASP A 145 -0.32 -44.19 -3.89
C ASP A 145 -1.32 -43.83 -5.00
N LEU A 146 -1.17 -42.65 -5.60
CA LEU A 146 -2.01 -42.22 -6.73
C LEU A 146 -1.56 -42.88 -8.03
N SER A 147 -2.54 -43.32 -8.81
CA SER A 147 -2.35 -43.83 -10.17
C SER A 147 -1.60 -42.83 -11.05
N MET A 148 -0.59 -43.30 -11.78
CA MET A 148 0.13 -42.51 -12.80
C MET A 148 -0.66 -42.29 -14.10
N HIS A 149 -1.67 -43.12 -14.35
CA HIS A 149 -2.49 -43.09 -15.57
C HIS A 149 -3.76 -42.23 -15.43
N ASP A 150 -3.97 -41.63 -14.25
CA ASP A 150 -5.12 -40.77 -13.98
C ASP A 150 -4.67 -39.36 -13.56
N PHE A 151 -5.56 -38.38 -13.70
CA PHE A 151 -5.30 -36.96 -13.48
C PHE A 151 -5.27 -36.55 -12.00
N SER A 152 -5.48 -37.47 -11.06
CA SER A 152 -5.50 -37.15 -9.63
C SER A 152 -4.17 -36.60 -9.12
N ARG A 153 -3.05 -37.14 -9.62
CA ARG A 153 -1.71 -36.67 -9.25
C ARG A 153 -1.47 -35.25 -9.77
N ASP A 154 -1.82 -35.01 -11.03
CA ASP A 154 -1.65 -33.71 -11.67
C ASP A 154 -2.53 -32.64 -11.01
N MET A 155 -3.75 -32.99 -10.60
CA MET A 155 -4.67 -32.09 -9.90
C MET A 155 -4.11 -31.61 -8.56
N VAL A 156 -3.56 -32.51 -7.74
CA VAL A 156 -2.96 -32.14 -6.44
C VAL A 156 -1.73 -31.25 -6.64
N LEU A 157 -0.87 -31.60 -7.60
CA LEU A 157 0.33 -30.82 -7.89
C LEU A 157 -0.01 -29.43 -8.44
N ALA A 158 -0.99 -29.33 -9.34
CA ALA A 158 -1.46 -28.07 -9.89
C ALA A 158 -2.11 -27.18 -8.82
N GLY A 159 -2.92 -27.75 -7.93
CA GLY A 159 -3.50 -27.02 -6.80
C GLY A 159 -2.43 -26.43 -5.88
N GLN A 160 -1.42 -27.22 -5.55
CA GLN A 160 -0.29 -26.76 -4.74
C GLN A 160 0.51 -25.64 -5.42
N GLN A 161 0.75 -25.76 -6.72
CA GLN A 161 1.45 -24.73 -7.50
C GLN A 161 0.66 -23.43 -7.52
N GLN A 162 -0.64 -23.47 -7.81
CA GLN A 162 -1.50 -22.29 -7.83
C GLN A 162 -1.57 -21.61 -6.45
N SER A 163 -1.65 -22.38 -5.38
CA SER A 163 -1.64 -21.85 -4.00
C SER A 163 -0.32 -21.13 -3.68
N ALA A 164 0.82 -21.69 -4.10
CA ALA A 164 2.12 -21.07 -3.90
C ALA A 164 2.28 -19.77 -4.72
N GLU A 165 1.86 -19.77 -5.98
CA GLU A 165 1.88 -18.59 -6.84
C GLU A 165 1.01 -17.46 -6.28
N LEU A 166 -0.21 -17.78 -5.83
CA LEU A 166 -1.12 -16.80 -5.23
C LEU A 166 -0.54 -16.20 -3.94
N LYS A 167 0.08 -17.03 -3.09
CA LYS A 167 0.72 -16.57 -1.86
C LYS A 167 1.86 -15.60 -2.15
N LEU A 168 2.71 -15.91 -3.13
CA LEU A 168 3.79 -15.02 -3.55
C LEU A 168 3.25 -13.70 -4.11
N ALA A 169 2.18 -13.74 -4.92
CA ALA A 169 1.55 -12.53 -5.45
C ALA A 169 0.98 -11.64 -4.33
N LEU A 170 0.36 -12.24 -3.31
CA LEU A 170 -0.17 -11.50 -2.16
C LEU A 170 0.96 -10.84 -1.34
N ASP A 171 2.05 -11.56 -1.08
CA ASP A 171 3.21 -11.00 -0.37
C ASP A 171 3.85 -9.84 -1.15
N GLN A 172 3.89 -9.94 -2.49
CA GLN A 172 4.34 -8.85 -3.35
C GLN A 172 3.43 -7.62 -3.29
N GLU A 173 2.11 -7.79 -3.29
CA GLU A 173 1.17 -6.67 -3.14
C GLU A 173 1.31 -5.98 -1.78
N LEU A 174 1.40 -6.75 -0.69
CA LEU A 174 1.57 -6.19 0.65
C LEU A 174 2.89 -5.41 0.79
N THR A 175 3.97 -5.92 0.21
CA THR A 175 5.27 -5.23 0.25
C THR A 175 5.26 -3.97 -0.61
N LYS A 176 4.67 -4.01 -1.81
CA LYS A 176 4.49 -2.81 -2.67
C LYS A 176 3.62 -1.76 -2.00
N SER A 177 2.50 -2.14 -1.39
CA SER A 177 1.62 -1.20 -0.67
C SER A 177 2.37 -0.48 0.44
N ARG A 178 3.13 -1.22 1.26
CA ARG A 178 3.96 -0.62 2.32
C ARG A 178 5.02 0.34 1.77
N GLN A 179 5.73 -0.05 0.71
CA GLN A 179 6.73 0.82 0.08
C GLN A 179 6.11 2.08 -0.52
N LEU A 180 4.91 1.97 -1.11
CA LEU A 180 4.19 3.10 -1.67
C LEU A 180 3.74 4.06 -0.56
N GLU A 181 3.17 3.54 0.53
CA GLU A 181 2.77 4.33 1.70
C GLU A 181 3.95 5.09 2.31
N ASP A 182 5.10 4.43 2.49
CA ASP A 182 6.31 5.08 3.00
C ASP A 182 6.85 6.15 2.05
N SER A 183 6.77 5.91 0.74
CA SER A 183 7.18 6.87 -0.28
C SER A 183 6.26 8.09 -0.32
N MET A 184 4.94 7.87 -0.21
CA MET A 184 3.94 8.95 -0.11
C MET A 184 4.17 9.79 1.14
N ARG A 185 4.42 9.16 2.29
CA ARG A 185 4.72 9.89 3.53
C ARG A 185 5.96 10.78 3.40
N LYS A 186 7.03 10.27 2.78
CA LYS A 186 8.24 11.06 2.53
C LYS A 186 7.98 12.22 1.58
N LEU A 187 7.22 11.98 0.51
CA LEU A 187 6.83 13.01 -0.44
C LEU A 187 6.02 14.12 0.25
N ASP A 188 5.08 13.77 1.14
CA ASP A 188 4.29 14.74 1.89
C ASP A 188 5.15 15.62 2.81
N ILE A 189 6.17 15.04 3.46
CA ILE A 189 7.10 15.78 4.32
C ILE A 189 7.94 16.75 3.48
N GLU A 190 8.49 16.28 2.36
CA GLU A 190 9.28 17.13 1.46
C GLU A 190 8.41 18.24 0.85
N MET A 191 7.18 17.93 0.45
CA MET A 191 6.23 18.91 -0.10
C MET A 191 5.89 20.00 0.92
N LYS A 192 5.63 19.62 2.19
CA LYS A 192 5.42 20.60 3.26
C LYS A 192 6.65 21.48 3.49
N ARG A 193 7.84 20.89 3.48
CA ARG A 193 9.09 21.65 3.63
C ARG A 193 9.31 22.63 2.47
N THR A 194 8.99 22.23 1.23
CA THR A 194 9.06 23.13 0.08
C THR A 194 8.03 24.25 0.15
N ASP A 195 6.81 23.94 0.63
CA ASP A 195 5.74 24.92 0.80
C ASP A 195 6.11 25.95 1.88
N GLU A 196 6.62 25.51 3.02
CA GLU A 196 7.10 26.38 4.10
C GLU A 196 8.19 27.34 3.60
N LEU A 197 9.17 26.84 2.84
CA LEU A 197 10.22 27.68 2.25
C LEU A 197 9.66 28.67 1.22
N LEU A 198 8.68 28.26 0.40
CA LEU A 198 8.06 29.14 -0.58
C LEU A 198 7.29 30.28 0.10
N TYR A 199 6.52 29.96 1.15
CA TYR A 199 5.74 30.93 1.92
C TYR A 199 6.62 31.88 2.76
N GLN A 200 7.87 31.52 3.05
CA GLN A 200 8.86 32.42 3.64
C GLN A 200 9.42 33.44 2.63
N MET A 201 9.43 33.10 1.34
CA MET A 201 9.99 33.96 0.29
C MET A 201 8.94 34.89 -0.34
N ILE A 202 7.68 34.45 -0.40
CA ILE A 202 6.60 35.11 -1.15
C ILE A 202 5.32 35.03 -0.32
N PRO A 203 4.43 36.04 -0.36
CA PRO A 203 3.18 35.97 0.40
C PRO A 203 2.31 34.77 -0.02
N LYS A 204 1.59 34.19 0.94
CA LYS A 204 0.75 32.98 0.74
C LYS A 204 -0.23 33.10 -0.43
N ALA A 205 -0.98 34.20 -0.49
CA ALA A 205 -1.96 34.43 -1.57
C ALA A 205 -1.33 34.36 -2.97
N VAL A 206 -0.12 34.89 -3.11
CA VAL A 206 0.65 34.91 -4.36
C VAL A 206 1.29 33.55 -4.65
N ALA A 207 1.83 32.89 -3.62
CA ALA A 207 2.41 31.56 -3.74
C ALA A 207 1.37 30.51 -4.19
N ASP A 208 0.14 30.58 -3.68
CA ASP A 208 -0.94 29.68 -4.07
C ASP A 208 -1.37 29.90 -5.53
N GLN A 209 -1.39 31.14 -6.01
CA GLN A 209 -1.62 31.48 -7.41
C GLN A 209 -0.53 30.89 -8.33
N LEU A 210 0.74 31.08 -7.97
CA LEU A 210 1.85 30.47 -8.71
C LEU A 210 1.77 28.94 -8.74
N ARG A 211 1.36 28.31 -7.62
CA ARG A 211 1.15 26.85 -7.55
C ARG A 211 0.01 26.37 -8.46
N SER A 212 -1.03 27.19 -8.65
CA SER A 212 -2.14 26.87 -9.55
C SER A 212 -1.76 26.93 -11.04
N GLY A 213 -0.53 27.36 -11.36
CA GLY A 213 -0.02 27.47 -12.72
C GLY A 213 -0.27 28.83 -13.37
N GLU A 214 -0.68 29.84 -12.62
CA GLU A 214 -0.74 31.21 -13.12
C GLU A 214 0.65 31.74 -13.46
N THR A 215 0.74 32.49 -14.55
CA THR A 215 1.96 33.17 -14.94
C THR A 215 2.24 34.34 -14.00
N SER A 216 3.52 34.60 -13.71
CA SER A 216 3.96 35.67 -12.79
C SER A 216 3.41 37.07 -13.15
N VAL A 217 3.08 37.29 -14.42
CA VAL A 217 2.49 38.53 -14.93
C VAL A 217 1.04 38.70 -14.48
N ASN A 218 0.28 37.61 -14.37
CA ASN A 218 -1.12 37.65 -13.92
C ASN A 218 -1.22 37.91 -12.42
N THR A 219 -0.15 37.69 -11.67
CA THR A 219 -0.09 38.00 -10.23
C THR A 219 0.15 39.49 -9.95
N CYS A 220 0.43 40.30 -10.98
CA CYS A 220 0.58 41.74 -10.82
C CYS A 220 -0.77 42.38 -10.49
N GLN A 221 -0.85 43.07 -9.35
CA GLN A 221 -2.05 43.76 -8.88
C GLN A 221 -1.75 45.23 -8.61
N TYR A 222 -2.71 46.08 -8.95
CA TYR A 222 -2.68 47.50 -8.63
C TYR A 222 -3.38 47.72 -7.30
N PHE A 223 -2.72 48.43 -6.39
CA PHE A 223 -3.24 48.80 -5.08
C PHE A 223 -3.36 50.32 -5.02
N ASP A 224 -4.58 50.83 -4.81
CA ASP A 224 -4.89 52.27 -4.77
C ASP A 224 -4.20 52.99 -3.61
N SER A 225 -4.10 52.31 -2.45
CA SER A 225 -3.51 52.86 -1.25
C SER A 225 -2.79 51.77 -0.46
N VAL A 226 -1.47 51.93 -0.34
CA VAL A 226 -0.61 51.15 0.55
C VAL A 226 0.25 52.11 1.36
N THR A 227 0.75 51.66 2.50
CA THR A 227 1.77 52.39 3.27
C THR A 227 3.08 51.63 3.22
N ILE A 228 4.14 52.34 2.82
CA ILE A 228 5.49 51.81 2.66
C ILE A 228 6.38 52.46 3.71
N LEU A 229 7.20 51.63 4.36
CA LEU A 229 8.25 52.04 5.29
C LEU A 229 9.61 51.64 4.73
N PHE A 230 10.53 52.60 4.71
CA PHE A 230 11.95 52.38 4.52
C PHE A 230 12.68 52.71 5.81
N SER A 231 13.59 51.84 6.22
CA SER A 231 14.50 52.08 7.33
C SER A 231 15.93 51.88 6.88
N ASP A 232 16.84 52.72 7.35
CA ASP A 232 18.28 52.61 7.05
C ASP A 232 19.12 52.91 8.31
N VAL A 233 20.33 52.37 8.37
CA VAL A 233 21.24 52.56 9.51
C VAL A 233 22.06 53.84 9.31
N VAL A 234 22.04 54.73 10.31
CA VAL A 234 22.81 55.97 10.26
C VAL A 234 24.30 55.66 10.28
N SER A 235 25.05 56.20 9.31
CA SER A 235 26.50 56.03 9.18
C SER A 235 26.95 54.57 8.95
N PHE A 236 26.11 53.71 8.34
CA PHE A 236 26.45 52.30 8.07
C PHE A 236 27.79 52.10 7.37
N THR A 237 28.08 52.89 6.32
CA THR A 237 29.36 52.82 5.59
C THR A 237 30.57 53.10 6.49
N GLU A 238 30.43 54.02 7.44
CA GLU A 238 31.49 54.34 8.39
C GLU A 238 31.69 53.21 9.41
N ILE A 239 30.61 52.63 9.90
CA ILE A 239 30.64 51.45 10.78
C ILE A 239 31.38 50.31 10.06
N CYS A 240 30.97 49.98 8.83
CA CYS A 240 31.58 48.92 8.02
C CYS A 240 33.08 49.14 7.74
N SER A 241 33.55 50.39 7.72
CA SER A 241 34.97 50.69 7.55
C SER A 241 35.81 50.41 8.81
N ARG A 242 35.18 50.31 9.98
CA ARG A 242 35.83 50.18 11.29
C ARG A 242 35.78 48.77 11.88
N ILE A 243 34.79 47.96 11.50
CA ILE A 243 34.59 46.59 12.03
C ILE A 243 34.87 45.52 11.00
N THR A 244 35.07 44.29 11.46
CA THR A 244 35.29 43.15 10.57
C THR A 244 33.99 42.78 9.83
N PRO A 245 34.07 42.25 8.60
CA PRO A 245 32.87 41.81 7.86
C PRO A 245 32.00 40.81 8.63
N MET A 246 32.58 39.97 9.48
CA MET A 246 31.83 39.04 10.32
C MET A 246 31.02 39.74 11.41
N GLU A 247 31.57 40.80 12.01
CA GLU A 247 30.85 41.62 12.99
C GLU A 247 29.72 42.41 12.32
N VAL A 248 29.92 42.92 11.09
CA VAL A 248 28.85 43.59 10.31
C VAL A 248 27.68 42.64 10.09
N VAL A 249 27.95 41.41 9.63
CA VAL A 249 26.91 40.41 9.38
C VAL A 249 26.18 40.04 10.66
N SER A 250 26.90 39.85 11.77
CA SER A 250 26.30 39.53 13.07
C SER A 250 25.38 40.67 13.57
N MET A 251 25.82 41.91 13.42
CA MET A 251 25.04 43.11 13.77
C MET A 251 23.76 43.21 12.93
N LEU A 252 23.88 43.10 11.61
CA LEU A 252 22.73 43.13 10.69
C LEU A 252 21.75 41.99 10.97
N ASN A 253 22.25 40.77 11.20
CA ASN A 253 21.40 39.63 11.48
C ASN A 253 20.62 39.81 12.80
N SER A 254 21.26 40.38 13.83
CA SER A 254 20.61 40.69 15.11
C SER A 254 19.53 41.76 14.93
N MET A 255 19.83 42.82 14.16
CA MET A 255 18.86 43.88 13.84
C MET A 255 17.67 43.35 13.04
N TYR A 256 17.93 42.60 11.96
CA TYR A 256 16.86 42.05 11.12
C TYR A 256 16.01 41.01 11.85
N SER A 257 16.59 40.20 12.75
CA SER A 257 15.80 39.28 13.57
C SER A 257 14.79 40.02 14.43
N LEU A 258 15.20 41.13 15.07
CA LEU A 258 14.30 41.97 15.87
C LEU A 258 13.23 42.64 15.01
N PHE A 259 13.57 43.11 13.81
CA PHE A 259 12.59 43.70 12.89
C PHE A 259 11.62 42.66 12.34
N ASP A 260 12.08 41.45 12.05
CA ASP A 260 11.24 40.36 11.57
C ASP A 260 10.20 39.96 12.65
N GLU A 261 10.58 39.91 13.94
CA GLU A 261 9.62 39.75 15.05
C GLU A 261 8.58 40.88 15.10
N LEU A 262 8.97 42.13 14.83
CA LEU A 262 8.04 43.26 14.75
C LEU A 262 7.10 43.17 13.53
N THR A 263 7.57 42.66 12.39
CA THR A 263 6.71 42.47 11.21
C THR A 263 5.60 41.47 11.48
N GLU A 264 5.90 40.37 12.18
CA GLU A 264 4.91 39.38 12.59
C GLU A 264 3.92 39.95 13.61
N LYS A 265 4.42 40.72 14.60
CA LYS A 265 3.59 41.36 15.64
C LYS A 265 2.56 42.33 15.06
N HIS A 266 2.97 43.16 14.10
CA HIS A 266 2.13 44.20 13.50
C HIS A 266 1.36 43.70 12.26
N GLY A 267 1.66 42.50 11.78
CA GLY A 267 1.00 41.89 10.61
C GLY A 267 1.27 42.66 9.32
N VAL A 268 2.52 43.10 9.13
CA VAL A 268 2.98 43.85 7.95
C VAL A 268 3.95 42.99 7.13
N TYR A 269 4.01 43.22 5.82
CA TYR A 269 4.78 42.37 4.92
C TYR A 269 6.18 42.94 4.65
N LYS A 270 7.20 42.13 4.93
CA LYS A 270 8.60 42.43 4.60
C LYS A 270 8.85 42.27 3.11
N VAL A 271 9.36 43.32 2.48
CA VAL A 271 9.75 43.32 1.06
C VAL A 271 11.25 43.05 0.96
N GLU A 272 11.70 42.54 -0.19
CA GLU A 272 13.13 42.28 -0.41
C GLU A 272 13.96 43.57 -0.25
N THR A 273 14.97 43.49 0.61
CA THR A 273 15.86 44.58 1.01
C THR A 273 17.07 44.70 0.09
N ILE A 274 17.54 45.92 -0.18
CA ILE A 274 18.80 46.17 -0.90
C ILE A 274 19.81 46.73 0.10
N GLY A 275 20.83 45.94 0.45
CA GLY A 275 21.88 46.37 1.38
C GLY A 275 21.44 46.39 2.85
N ASP A 276 21.59 47.55 3.49
CA ASP A 276 21.22 47.89 4.86
C ASP A 276 19.80 48.45 5.00
N ALA A 277 19.14 48.76 3.88
CA ALA A 277 17.79 49.30 3.87
C ALA A 277 16.74 48.21 4.12
N TYR A 278 15.94 48.35 5.18
CA TYR A 278 14.82 47.48 5.51
C TYR A 278 13.51 48.06 4.99
N MET A 279 12.81 47.31 4.13
CA MET A 279 11.58 47.75 3.46
C MET A 279 10.39 46.91 3.91
N VAL A 280 9.30 47.59 4.29
CA VAL A 280 8.05 46.97 4.74
C VAL A 280 6.87 47.64 4.05
N VAL A 281 5.82 46.87 3.79
CA VAL A 281 4.56 47.38 3.26
C VAL A 281 3.36 46.83 4.05
N ALA A 282 2.33 47.65 4.19
CA ALA A 282 1.00 47.22 4.60
C ALA A 282 -0.03 47.62 3.53
N GLY A 283 -1.09 46.82 3.39
CA GLY A 283 -2.09 46.96 2.34
C GLY A 283 -1.76 46.24 1.03
N ALA A 284 -0.62 45.53 0.98
CA ALA A 284 -0.27 44.57 -0.07
C ALA A 284 0.42 43.36 0.58
N PRO A 285 0.18 42.12 0.14
CA PRO A 285 -0.64 41.71 -1.02
C PRO A 285 -2.15 41.74 -0.78
N GLU A 286 -2.60 41.86 0.47
CA GLU A 286 -4.01 41.94 0.83
C GLU A 286 -4.36 43.37 1.22
N PRO A 287 -5.38 43.99 0.59
CA PRO A 287 -5.77 45.36 0.89
C PRO A 287 -6.38 45.44 2.28
N GLU A 288 -5.90 46.38 3.09
CA GLU A 288 -6.34 46.54 4.47
C GLU A 288 -6.52 48.01 4.82
N PRO A 289 -7.68 48.44 5.36
CA PRO A 289 -7.97 49.87 5.57
C PRO A 289 -7.08 50.54 6.62
N ASN A 290 -6.53 49.78 7.57
CA ASN A 290 -5.70 50.31 8.66
C ASN A 290 -4.20 50.20 8.36
N HIS A 291 -3.82 50.11 7.07
CA HIS A 291 -2.44 49.91 6.63
C HIS A 291 -1.48 50.98 7.20
N SER A 292 -1.89 52.24 7.27
CA SER A 292 -1.04 53.34 7.75
C SER A 292 -0.77 53.28 9.25
N GLU A 293 -1.78 52.91 10.04
CA GLU A 293 -1.68 52.82 11.50
C GLU A 293 -0.68 51.73 11.88
N LYS A 294 -0.81 50.53 11.30
CA LYS A 294 0.11 49.40 11.54
C LYS A 294 1.56 49.73 11.22
N VAL A 295 1.79 50.43 10.11
CA VAL A 295 3.16 50.80 9.70
C VAL A 295 3.73 51.89 10.61
N CYS A 296 2.93 52.85 11.03
CA CYS A 296 3.35 53.86 12.01
C CYS A 296 3.66 53.22 13.38
N ASP A 297 2.84 52.29 13.86
CA ASP A 297 3.08 51.57 15.10
C ASP A 297 4.35 50.72 15.02
N MET A 298 4.57 50.05 13.89
CA MET A 298 5.83 49.34 13.63
C MET A 298 7.02 50.30 13.65
N ALA A 299 6.95 51.45 12.96
CA ALA A 299 8.03 52.44 12.93
C ALA A 299 8.42 52.91 14.34
N LEU A 300 7.43 53.18 15.19
CA LEU A 300 7.65 53.59 16.58
C LEU A 300 8.30 52.47 17.40
N ASP A 301 7.87 51.22 17.21
CA ASP A 301 8.47 50.07 17.90
C ASP A 301 9.89 49.76 17.40
N MET A 302 10.18 49.92 16.10
CA MET A 302 11.53 49.78 15.53
C MET A 302 12.50 50.76 16.19
N ILE A 303 12.10 52.03 16.35
CA ILE A 303 12.92 53.07 17.00
C ILE A 303 13.15 52.78 18.49
N LYS A 304 12.20 52.14 19.17
CA LYS A 304 12.40 51.74 20.58
C LYS A 304 13.38 50.57 20.71
N VAL A 305 13.16 49.51 19.94
CA VAL A 305 13.93 48.25 20.03
C VAL A 305 15.38 48.45 19.58
N ILE A 306 15.63 49.32 18.59
CA ILE A 306 17.00 49.57 18.11
C ILE A 306 17.88 50.25 19.17
N GLY A 307 17.28 50.97 20.12
CA GLY A 307 18.01 51.61 21.22
C GLY A 307 18.75 50.62 22.13
N ASP A 308 18.27 49.38 22.18
CA ASP A 308 18.87 48.30 22.96
C ASP A 308 20.06 47.64 22.23
N LEU A 309 20.14 47.79 20.90
CA LEU A 309 21.21 47.22 20.09
C LEU A 309 22.42 48.16 20.08
N LYS A 310 23.61 47.62 20.37
CA LYS A 310 24.87 48.39 20.41
C LYS A 310 25.68 48.19 19.14
N ASP A 311 26.27 49.28 18.66
CA ASP A 311 27.29 49.29 17.63
C ASP A 311 28.56 48.58 18.15
N PRO A 312 29.03 47.51 17.47
CA PRO A 312 30.25 46.78 17.85
C PRO A 312 31.51 47.66 17.86
N SER A 313 31.52 48.75 17.07
CA SER A 313 32.68 49.61 16.88
C SER A 313 32.84 50.66 17.98
N THR A 314 31.73 51.31 18.37
CA THR A 314 31.74 52.44 19.31
C THR A 314 31.10 52.12 20.66
N GLY A 315 30.39 50.99 20.78
CA GLY A 315 29.64 50.60 21.98
C GLY A 315 28.42 51.47 22.27
N LYS A 316 28.09 52.42 21.39
CA LYS A 316 26.90 53.28 21.48
C LYS A 316 25.68 52.56 20.90
N SER A 317 24.48 53.01 21.26
CA SER A 317 23.25 52.49 20.65
C SER A 317 23.22 52.79 19.16
N LEU A 318 22.77 51.82 18.37
CA LEU A 318 22.57 51.99 16.93
C LEU A 318 21.45 53.02 16.69
N ARG A 319 21.55 53.76 15.59
CA ARG A 319 20.51 54.71 15.17
C ARG A 319 20.05 54.36 13.77
N ILE A 320 18.74 54.43 13.56
CA ILE A 320 18.12 54.22 12.26
C ILE A 320 17.35 55.48 11.85
N ARG A 321 17.24 55.69 10.54
CA ARG A 321 16.27 56.60 9.93
C ARG A 321 15.09 55.79 9.46
N VAL A 322 13.89 56.35 9.58
CA VAL A 322 12.66 55.71 9.12
C VAL A 322 11.86 56.71 8.29
N GLY A 323 11.63 56.40 7.02
CA GLY A 323 10.77 57.14 6.12
C GLY A 323 9.49 56.36 5.83
N VAL A 324 8.34 57.02 5.97
CA VAL A 324 7.02 56.42 5.71
C VAL A 324 6.27 57.25 4.69
N HIS A 325 5.71 56.60 3.67
CA HIS A 325 4.87 57.24 2.67
C HIS A 325 3.70 56.34 2.30
N SER A 326 2.54 56.95 2.02
CA SER A 326 1.35 56.23 1.54
C SER A 326 0.98 56.69 0.14
N GLY A 327 0.63 55.75 -0.73
CA GLY A 327 0.19 56.03 -2.08
C GLY A 327 -0.07 54.76 -2.88
N ALA A 328 -0.34 54.93 -4.17
CA ALA A 328 -0.66 53.82 -5.06
C ALA A 328 0.59 53.08 -5.54
N VAL A 329 0.50 51.75 -5.66
CA VAL A 329 1.58 50.89 -6.15
C VAL A 329 1.07 49.79 -7.06
N VAL A 330 1.95 49.28 -7.90
CA VAL A 330 1.77 47.99 -8.57
C VAL A 330 2.67 46.99 -7.86
N ALA A 331 2.13 45.89 -7.37
CA ALA A 331 2.91 44.83 -6.74
C ALA A 331 2.75 43.51 -7.49
N GLY A 332 3.81 42.73 -7.62
CA GLY A 332 3.79 41.50 -8.40
C GLY A 332 5.08 40.69 -8.25
N VAL A 333 5.05 39.47 -8.79
CA VAL A 333 6.20 38.56 -8.73
C VAL A 333 7.09 38.76 -9.95
N VAL A 334 8.38 39.02 -9.70
CA VAL A 334 9.38 39.20 -10.74
C VAL A 334 10.40 38.07 -10.68
N GLY A 335 10.76 37.55 -11.86
CA GLY A 335 11.76 36.50 -12.03
C GLY A 335 11.17 35.09 -12.10
N LEU A 336 11.62 34.30 -13.09
CA LEU A 336 11.17 32.91 -13.28
C LEU A 336 11.93 31.91 -12.42
N LYS A 337 13.24 32.13 -12.21
CA LYS A 337 14.12 31.21 -11.47
C LYS A 337 14.19 31.51 -9.97
N MET A 338 14.12 32.78 -9.62
CA MET A 338 14.09 33.27 -8.23
C MET A 338 12.95 34.28 -8.13
N PRO A 339 11.71 33.80 -7.96
CA PRO A 339 10.55 34.66 -7.89
C PRO A 339 10.62 35.53 -6.62
N ARG A 340 10.44 36.84 -6.80
CA ARG A 340 10.48 37.84 -5.72
C ARG A 340 9.25 38.71 -5.82
N TYR A 341 8.58 38.94 -4.68
CA TYR A 341 7.47 39.87 -4.63
C TYR A 341 8.02 41.30 -4.52
N CYS A 342 7.83 42.08 -5.57
CA CYS A 342 8.36 43.43 -5.69
C CYS A 342 7.24 44.45 -5.85
N LEU A 343 7.49 45.66 -5.33
CA LEU A 343 6.61 46.81 -5.50
C LEU A 343 7.22 47.81 -6.47
N PHE A 344 6.38 48.36 -7.34
CA PHE A 344 6.72 49.35 -8.35
C PHE A 344 5.76 50.54 -8.26
N GLY A 345 6.31 51.72 -8.49
CA GLY A 345 5.54 52.97 -8.53
C GLY A 345 6.30 54.14 -7.93
N ASP A 346 5.83 55.35 -8.22
CA ASP A 346 6.45 56.58 -7.72
C ASP A 346 6.37 56.69 -6.19
N SER A 347 5.37 56.07 -5.56
CA SER A 347 5.25 56.03 -4.10
C SER A 347 6.40 55.30 -3.41
N VAL A 348 6.97 54.25 -4.04
CA VAL A 348 8.16 53.54 -3.52
C VAL A 348 9.37 54.48 -3.52
N ASN A 349 9.58 55.21 -4.62
CA ASN A 349 10.68 56.16 -4.76
C ASN A 349 10.53 57.35 -3.80
N THR A 350 9.30 57.83 -3.60
CA THR A 350 9.01 58.90 -2.63
C THR A 350 9.30 58.44 -1.20
N ALA A 351 8.92 57.21 -0.84
CA ALA A 351 9.21 56.64 0.48
C ALA A 351 10.73 56.55 0.74
N SER A 352 11.50 56.07 -0.24
CA SER A 352 12.97 56.02 -0.17
C SER A 352 13.60 57.42 -0.07
N ARG A 353 13.05 58.43 -0.75
CA ARG A 353 13.50 59.84 -0.59
C ARG A 353 13.18 60.40 0.79
N MET A 354 12.03 60.05 1.37
CA MET A 354 11.66 60.46 2.72
C MET A 354 12.59 59.87 3.78
N GLU A 355 13.06 58.64 3.61
CA GLU A 355 14.08 58.05 4.49
C GLU A 355 15.41 58.80 4.34
N SER A 356 15.92 58.92 3.12
CA SER A 356 17.24 59.52 2.87
C SER A 356 17.38 61.01 3.20
N THR A 357 16.26 61.74 3.27
CA THR A 357 16.22 63.15 3.70
C THR A 357 15.83 63.35 5.16
N SER A 358 15.61 62.26 5.91
CA SER A 358 15.37 62.33 7.35
C SER A 358 16.66 62.70 8.09
N GLU A 359 16.63 63.79 8.87
CA GLU A 359 17.74 64.24 9.73
C GLU A 359 17.74 63.57 11.11
#